data_AF-A0A662G8E3-F1
#
_entry.id   AF-A0A662G8E3-F1
#
_cell.length_a   1.000
_cell.length_b   1.000
_cell.length_c   1.000
_cell.angle_alpha   90.00
_cell.angle_beta   90.00
_cell.angle_gamma   90.00
#
_symmetry.space_group_name_H-M   'P 1'
#
loop_
_entity.id
_entity.type
_entity.pdbx_description
1 polymer ?
#
loop_
_entity_poly.entity_id
_entity_poly.type
_entity_poly.pdbx_seq_one_letter_code
_entity_poly.pdbx_strand_id
1 'polypeptide(L)'
;MQYLVICASNEGNFLLNVGPRANGTFSPEALERLEAIGQWMRIGGESIYGSRRCPFTTTVGLSTAKGNKVYIHAFGWSGEEICIAGVGNSIQLAYILPKGEEVCVVQNKDRVFLHKLSRLAPDPYDSVVVLELDSEPIGVPYHSNESRRLVMLSTSTNPYVMKKCSDLQP
;
A
#
# COMPACT_ATOMS: atom_id res chain seq x y z
N MET A 1 0.09 -13.92 -7.12
CA MET A 1 -0.18 -12.92 -6.07
C MET A 1 -0.79 -11.64 -6.63
N GLN A 2 -0.14 -10.97 -7.59
CA GLN A 2 -0.58 -9.66 -8.09
C GLN A 2 -2.04 -9.61 -8.57
N TYR A 3 -2.57 -10.64 -9.23
CA TYR A 3 -3.99 -10.69 -9.61
C TYR A 3 -4.97 -10.67 -8.42
N LEU A 4 -4.63 -11.33 -7.31
CA LEU A 4 -5.45 -11.27 -6.08
C LEU A 4 -5.51 -9.84 -5.55
N VAL A 5 -4.36 -9.16 -5.53
CA VAL A 5 -4.26 -7.76 -5.09
C VAL A 5 -5.03 -6.83 -6.03
N ILE A 6 -4.95 -7.03 -7.35
CA ILE A 6 -5.73 -6.26 -8.34
C ILE A 6 -7.23 -6.37 -8.04
N CYS A 7 -7.73 -7.57 -7.74
CA CYS A 7 -9.13 -7.75 -7.36
C CYS A 7 -9.44 -7.04 -6.04
N ALA A 8 -8.64 -7.28 -4.99
CA ALA A 8 -8.86 -6.70 -3.67
C ALA A 8 -8.80 -5.15 -3.67
N SER A 9 -7.88 -4.55 -4.42
CA SER A 9 -7.75 -3.09 -4.56
C SER A 9 -8.96 -2.45 -5.24
N ASN A 10 -9.76 -3.25 -5.95
CA ASN A 10 -10.98 -2.84 -6.63
C ASN A 10 -12.24 -3.39 -5.94
N GLU A 11 -12.16 -3.83 -4.67
CA GLU A 11 -13.28 -4.40 -3.91
C GLU A 11 -13.89 -5.66 -4.55
N GLY A 12 -13.10 -6.37 -5.35
CA GLY A 12 -13.47 -7.61 -6.01
C GLY A 12 -12.93 -8.85 -5.31
N ASN A 13 -13.55 -9.99 -5.60
CA ASN A 13 -13.07 -11.30 -5.18
C ASN A 13 -12.25 -11.97 -6.28
N PHE A 14 -11.25 -12.75 -5.89
CA PHE A 14 -10.45 -13.55 -6.81
C PHE A 14 -10.70 -15.04 -6.57
N LEU A 15 -11.34 -15.71 -7.53
CA LEU A 15 -11.56 -17.16 -7.48
C LEU A 15 -10.50 -17.88 -8.30
N LEU A 16 -9.58 -18.56 -7.64
CA LEU A 16 -8.55 -19.38 -8.28
C LEU A 16 -9.06 -20.81 -8.44
N ASN A 17 -9.12 -21.30 -9.67
CA ASN A 17 -9.52 -22.68 -9.95
C ASN A 17 -8.30 -23.59 -10.14
N VAL A 18 -8.39 -24.82 -9.64
CA VAL A 18 -7.41 -25.88 -9.85
C VAL A 18 -8.16 -27.18 -10.14
N GLY A 19 -7.93 -27.75 -11.32
CA GLY A 19 -8.56 -29.01 -11.73
C GLY A 19 -7.74 -30.23 -11.25
N PRO A 20 -8.37 -31.24 -10.63
CA PRO A 20 -7.69 -32.51 -10.37
C PRO A 20 -7.42 -33.25 -11.68
N ARG A 21 -6.41 -34.12 -11.66
CA ARG A 21 -6.14 -35.10 -12.72
C ARG A 21 -7.23 -36.17 -12.75
N ALA A 22 -7.24 -36.98 -13.81
CA ALA A 22 -8.20 -38.08 -13.97
C ALA A 22 -8.23 -39.06 -12.79
N ASN A 23 -7.11 -39.23 -12.07
CA ASN A 23 -7.01 -40.07 -10.89
C ASN A 23 -7.39 -39.35 -9.56
N GLY A 24 -7.94 -38.14 -9.63
CA GLY A 24 -8.35 -37.34 -8.47
C GLY A 24 -7.22 -36.57 -7.78
N THR A 25 -5.96 -36.71 -8.19
CA THR A 25 -4.82 -36.00 -7.57
C THR A 25 -4.58 -34.64 -8.22
N PHE A 26 -4.02 -33.69 -7.47
CA PHE A 26 -3.54 -32.42 -8.05
C PHE A 26 -2.16 -32.58 -8.69
N SER A 27 -1.83 -31.68 -9.62
CA SER A 27 -0.49 -31.63 -10.18
C SER A 27 0.52 -31.07 -9.18
N PRO A 28 1.78 -31.55 -9.15
CA PRO A 28 2.81 -31.01 -8.26
C PRO A 28 2.99 -29.50 -8.44
N GLU A 29 2.90 -29.00 -9.67
CA GLU A 29 3.03 -27.57 -9.99
C GLU A 29 1.86 -26.76 -9.42
N ALA A 30 0.64 -27.33 -9.38
CA ALA A 30 -0.50 -26.69 -8.76
C ALA A 30 -0.34 -26.62 -7.24
N LEU A 31 0.13 -27.71 -6.62
CA LEU A 31 0.42 -27.75 -5.18
C LEU A 31 1.51 -26.74 -4.80
N GLU A 32 2.63 -26.73 -5.52
CA GLU A 32 3.73 -25.78 -5.30
C GLU A 32 3.27 -24.32 -5.36
N ARG A 33 2.45 -23.98 -6.37
CA ARG A 33 1.88 -22.63 -6.50
C ARG A 33 0.92 -22.29 -5.36
N LEU A 34 0.03 -23.22 -4.99
CA LEU A 34 -0.92 -23.03 -3.89
C LEU A 34 -0.20 -22.90 -2.55
N GLU A 35 0.87 -23.67 -2.33
CA GLU A 35 1.73 -23.55 -1.16
C GLU A 35 2.38 -22.17 -1.13
N ALA A 36 3.05 -21.74 -2.20
CA ALA A 36 3.67 -20.41 -2.27
C ALA A 36 2.67 -19.26 -2.00
N ILE A 37 1.45 -19.35 -2.57
CA ILE A 37 0.36 -18.41 -2.27
C ILE A 37 0.03 -18.46 -0.77
N GLY A 38 -0.13 -19.66 -0.21
CA GLY A 38 -0.42 -19.86 1.20
C GLY A 38 0.68 -19.33 2.13
N GLN A 39 1.95 -19.42 1.73
CA GLN A 39 3.08 -18.86 2.49
C GLN A 39 2.98 -17.34 2.55
N TRP A 40 2.79 -16.69 1.41
CA TRP A 40 2.62 -15.23 1.37
C TRP A 40 1.36 -14.78 2.11
N MET A 41 0.24 -15.50 1.97
CA MET A 41 -1.03 -15.14 2.64
C MET A 41 -0.93 -15.17 4.17
N ARG A 42 0.00 -15.93 4.77
CA ARG A 42 0.25 -15.87 6.22
C ARG A 42 0.87 -14.54 6.67
N ILE A 43 1.57 -13.85 5.78
CA ILE A 43 2.25 -12.58 6.05
C ILE A 43 1.39 -11.41 5.57
N GLY A 44 1.03 -11.41 4.28
CA GLY A 44 0.29 -10.33 3.62
C GLY A 44 -1.23 -10.45 3.73
N GLY A 45 -1.78 -11.55 4.28
CA GLY A 45 -3.22 -11.80 4.25
C GLY A 45 -4.06 -10.72 4.92
N GLU A 46 -3.53 -10.00 5.91
CA GLU A 46 -4.24 -8.89 6.55
C GLU A 46 -4.55 -7.72 5.61
N SER A 47 -3.74 -7.54 4.56
CA SER A 47 -3.94 -6.54 3.49
C SER A 47 -5.02 -6.95 2.48
N ILE A 48 -5.43 -8.22 2.49
CA ILE A 48 -6.43 -8.76 1.57
C ILE A 48 -7.78 -8.95 2.27
N TYR A 49 -7.80 -9.61 3.43
CA TYR A 49 -9.06 -9.99 4.06
C TYR A 49 -9.82 -8.79 4.64
N GLY A 50 -10.98 -8.51 4.06
CA GLY A 50 -11.84 -7.39 4.47
C GLY A 50 -11.29 -6.02 4.09
N SER A 51 -10.33 -5.98 3.15
CA SER A 51 -9.83 -4.72 2.62
C SER A 51 -10.80 -4.11 1.61
N ARG A 52 -10.59 -2.83 1.35
CA ARG A 52 -11.38 -1.98 0.45
C ARG A 52 -10.48 -1.20 -0.47
N ARG A 53 -11.08 -0.48 -1.41
CA ARG A 53 -10.36 0.43 -2.30
C ARG A 53 -9.69 1.55 -1.49
N CYS A 54 -8.41 1.78 -1.76
CA CYS A 54 -7.67 2.90 -1.20
C CYS A 54 -7.76 4.13 -2.15
N PRO A 55 -7.96 5.35 -1.62
CA PRO A 55 -8.02 6.57 -2.44
C PRO A 55 -6.65 7.13 -2.83
N PHE A 56 -5.55 6.52 -2.38
CA PHE A 56 -4.19 6.99 -2.64
C PHE A 56 -3.61 6.34 -3.90
N THR A 57 -2.61 7.00 -4.48
CA THR A 57 -1.89 6.48 -5.65
C THR A 57 -0.40 6.35 -5.35
N THR A 58 0.24 5.37 -6.00
CA THR A 58 1.69 5.15 -5.93
C THR A 58 2.19 4.67 -7.28
N THR A 59 3.49 4.81 -7.53
CA THR A 59 4.14 4.38 -8.76
C THR A 59 4.65 2.94 -8.70
N VAL A 60 4.75 2.35 -7.51
CA VAL A 60 5.36 1.01 -7.31
C VAL A 60 4.37 -0.14 -7.42
N GLY A 61 3.07 0.14 -7.46
CA GLY A 61 2.04 -0.90 -7.54
C GLY A 61 0.67 -0.39 -7.12
N LEU A 62 -0.01 -1.17 -6.28
CA LEU A 62 -1.40 -0.93 -5.89
C LEU A 62 -1.53 -0.70 -4.39
N SER A 63 -2.72 -0.27 -3.95
CA SER A 63 -2.99 -0.13 -2.53
C SER A 63 -4.38 -0.66 -2.16
N THR A 64 -4.47 -1.17 -0.95
CA THR A 64 -5.70 -1.62 -0.30
C THR A 64 -5.83 -0.91 1.05
N ALA A 65 -7.05 -0.79 1.56
CA ALA A 65 -7.34 -0.08 2.80
C ALA A 65 -8.17 -0.95 3.75
N LYS A 66 -7.93 -0.85 5.07
CA LYS A 66 -8.75 -1.50 6.10
C LYS A 66 -8.72 -0.70 7.40
N GLY A 67 -9.87 -0.15 7.80
CA GLY A 67 -9.94 0.76 8.94
C GLY A 67 -9.05 1.98 8.70
N ASN A 68 -8.15 2.30 9.64
CA ASN A 68 -7.16 3.37 9.51
C ASN A 68 -5.82 2.89 8.90
N LYS A 69 -5.75 1.67 8.35
CA LYS A 69 -4.53 1.14 7.74
C LYS A 69 -4.61 1.17 6.22
N VAL A 70 -3.52 1.58 5.59
CA VAL A 70 -3.31 1.45 4.14
C VAL A 70 -2.14 0.50 3.90
N TYR A 71 -2.35 -0.44 2.99
CA TYR A 71 -1.34 -1.40 2.58
C TYR A 71 -0.92 -1.06 1.16
N ILE A 72 0.34 -0.72 0.99
CA ILE A 72 0.97 -0.45 -0.30
C ILE A 72 1.61 -1.75 -0.78
N HIS A 73 1.07 -2.29 -1.85
CA HIS A 73 1.57 -3.48 -2.54
C HIS A 73 2.60 -3.06 -3.59
N ALA A 74 3.88 -3.17 -3.25
CA ALA A 74 5.00 -2.74 -4.08
C ALA A 74 5.45 -3.88 -5.00
N PHE A 75 4.80 -4.00 -6.16
CA PHE A 75 5.18 -4.96 -7.21
C PHE A 75 6.49 -4.58 -7.90
N GLY A 76 6.71 -3.28 -8.09
CA GLY A 76 7.93 -2.69 -8.63
C GLY A 76 8.71 -2.00 -7.52
N TRP A 77 9.38 -2.79 -6.68
CA TRP A 77 10.20 -2.27 -5.58
C TRP A 77 11.26 -1.31 -6.10
N SER A 78 11.13 -0.01 -5.77
CA SER A 78 12.01 1.06 -6.24
C SER A 78 13.33 1.15 -5.47
N GLY A 79 13.49 0.36 -4.39
CA GLY A 79 14.65 0.43 -3.51
C GLY A 79 14.42 1.43 -2.39
N GLU A 80 15.28 2.46 -2.31
CA GLU A 80 15.46 3.28 -1.12
C GLU A 80 14.31 4.26 -0.82
N GLU A 81 13.48 4.56 -1.82
CA GLU A 81 12.37 5.51 -1.69
C GLU A 81 11.09 5.04 -2.39
N ILE A 82 9.95 5.20 -1.72
CA ILE A 82 8.60 5.04 -2.30
C ILE A 82 7.81 6.34 -2.07
N CYS A 83 7.12 6.80 -3.11
CA CYS A 83 6.24 7.97 -3.04
C CYS A 83 4.77 7.56 -3.15
N ILE A 84 3.94 8.17 -2.31
CA ILE A 84 2.50 7.97 -2.24
C ILE A 84 1.83 9.34 -2.31
N ALA A 85 0.87 9.50 -3.21
CA ALA A 85 0.20 10.76 -3.49
C ALA A 85 -1.30 10.70 -3.17
N GLY A 86 -1.89 11.88 -2.97
CA GLY A 86 -3.30 12.04 -2.64
C GLY A 86 -3.61 11.76 -1.17
N VAL A 87 -2.62 11.78 -0.27
CA VAL A 87 -2.80 11.47 1.16
C VAL A 87 -3.35 12.69 1.88
N GLY A 88 -4.62 12.64 2.32
CA GLY A 88 -5.25 13.70 3.11
C GLY A 88 -5.15 13.51 4.63
N ASN A 89 -4.63 12.38 5.09
CA ASN A 89 -4.47 12.02 6.50
C ASN A 89 -3.06 12.35 7.02
N SER A 90 -2.90 12.36 8.35
CA SER A 90 -1.58 12.31 8.98
C SER A 90 -1.11 10.87 9.13
N ILE A 91 0.15 10.57 8.76
CA ILE A 91 0.76 9.26 9.00
C ILE A 91 1.26 9.16 10.46
N GLN A 92 0.82 8.16 11.20
CA GLN A 92 1.24 7.91 12.58
C GLN A 92 2.42 6.94 12.65
N LEU A 93 2.41 5.92 11.81
CA LEU A 93 3.42 4.85 11.75
C LEU A 93 3.51 4.29 10.33
N ALA A 94 4.70 3.89 9.92
CA ALA A 94 4.90 3.09 8.72
C ALA A 94 5.88 1.94 8.99
N TYR A 95 5.57 0.75 8.47
CA TYR A 95 6.41 -0.44 8.62
C TYR A 95 6.19 -1.42 7.47
N ILE A 96 7.11 -2.36 7.27
CA ILE A 96 6.98 -3.40 6.24
C ILE A 96 6.42 -4.69 6.88
N LEU A 97 5.57 -5.42 6.16
CA LEU A 97 5.10 -6.75 6.59
C LEU A 97 6.14 -7.85 6.38
N PRO A 98 6.21 -8.84 7.30
CA PRO A 98 5.52 -8.89 8.60
C PRO A 98 6.08 -7.82 9.55
N LYS A 99 5.24 -7.21 10.41
CA LYS A 99 5.54 -6.02 11.24
C LYS A 99 6.99 -5.98 11.74
N GLY A 100 7.85 -5.43 10.90
CA GLY A 100 9.30 -5.56 10.99
C GLY A 100 9.94 -4.20 11.16
N GLU A 101 10.78 -3.82 10.20
CA GLU A 101 11.48 -2.54 10.22
C GLU A 101 10.50 -1.37 10.06
N GLU A 102 10.63 -0.39 10.95
CA GLU A 102 9.95 0.90 10.81
C GLU A 102 10.54 1.67 9.64
N VAL A 103 9.67 2.29 8.86
CA VAL A 103 10.03 3.05 7.67
C VAL A 103 10.08 4.53 8.01
N CYS A 104 11.10 5.23 7.52
CA CYS A 104 11.20 6.68 7.71
C CYS A 104 10.14 7.38 6.84
N VAL A 105 9.28 8.19 7.46
CA VAL A 105 8.18 8.88 6.76
C VAL A 105 8.43 10.38 6.73
N VAL A 106 8.38 10.95 5.54
CA VAL A 106 8.38 12.40 5.31
C VAL A 106 7.12 12.78 4.54
N GLN A 107 6.24 13.56 5.16
CA GLN A 107 5.00 14.02 4.54
C GLN A 107 5.12 15.48 4.12
N ASN A 108 4.90 15.75 2.83
CA ASN A 108 4.87 17.06 2.21
C ASN A 108 3.50 17.30 1.57
N LYS A 109 2.59 17.97 2.30
CA LYS A 109 1.19 18.19 1.88
C LYS A 109 0.47 16.85 1.60
N ASP A 110 0.03 16.66 0.36
CA ASP A 110 -0.69 15.48 -0.15
C ASP A 110 0.23 14.34 -0.58
N ARG A 111 1.54 14.48 -0.40
CA ARG A 111 2.55 13.49 -0.77
C ARG A 111 3.26 12.96 0.47
N VAL A 112 3.39 11.64 0.53
CA VAL A 112 4.15 10.92 1.56
C VAL A 112 5.31 10.22 0.88
N PHE A 113 6.51 10.47 1.41
CA PHE A 113 7.75 9.83 1.00
C PHE A 113 8.18 8.86 2.10
N LEU A 114 8.43 7.64 1.68
CA LEU A 114 8.99 6.58 2.51
C LEU A 114 10.45 6.43 2.16
N HIS A 115 11.35 6.69 3.11
CA HIS A 115 12.80 6.65 2.90
C HIS A 115 13.46 5.53 3.72
N LYS A 116 14.76 5.32 3.46
CA LYS A 116 15.61 4.34 4.16
C LYS A 116 15.06 2.91 4.05
N LEU A 117 14.38 2.62 2.95
CA LEU A 117 13.93 1.29 2.62
C LEU A 117 15.12 0.42 2.21
N SER A 118 15.05 -0.89 2.46
CA SER A 118 16.03 -1.84 1.93
C SER A 118 16.12 -1.73 0.42
N ARG A 119 17.34 -1.74 -0.12
CA ARG A 119 17.56 -1.77 -1.57
C ARG A 119 16.98 -3.03 -2.22
N LEU A 120 16.96 -4.15 -1.47
CA LEU A 120 16.35 -5.40 -1.90
C LEU A 120 14.92 -5.51 -1.39
N ALA A 121 14.01 -5.90 -2.28
CA ALA A 121 12.62 -6.17 -1.92
C ALA A 121 12.56 -7.31 -0.88
N PRO A 122 11.89 -7.12 0.26
CA PRO A 122 11.72 -8.18 1.26
C PRO A 122 11.00 -9.43 0.72
N ASP A 123 10.02 -9.22 -0.16
CA ASP A 123 9.37 -10.28 -0.95
C ASP A 123 9.50 -9.97 -2.44
N PRO A 124 9.95 -10.94 -3.27
CA PRO A 124 10.20 -10.71 -4.70
C PRO A 124 8.93 -10.60 -5.55
N TYR A 125 7.76 -10.98 -5.03
CA TYR A 125 6.49 -10.95 -5.74
C TYR A 125 5.61 -9.78 -5.33
N ASP A 126 5.52 -9.52 -4.03
CA ASP A 126 4.74 -8.41 -3.46
C ASP A 126 5.20 -8.09 -2.03
N SER A 127 5.97 -7.01 -1.91
CA SER A 127 6.36 -6.44 -0.63
C SER A 127 5.31 -5.44 -0.16
N VAL A 128 4.78 -5.66 1.04
CA VAL A 128 3.67 -4.84 1.57
C VAL A 128 4.18 -3.85 2.61
N VAL A 129 4.02 -2.56 2.33
CA VAL A 129 4.29 -1.48 3.29
C VAL A 129 2.98 -1.02 3.91
N VAL A 130 2.91 -1.00 5.23
CA VAL A 130 1.73 -0.55 5.98
C VAL A 130 1.92 0.89 6.41
N LEU A 131 0.90 1.70 6.20
CA LEU A 131 0.74 3.02 6.79
C LEU A 131 -0.42 2.98 7.79
N GLU A 132 -0.15 3.33 9.04
CA GLU A 132 -1.20 3.61 10.02
C GLU A 132 -1.50 5.11 10.02
N LEU A 133 -2.76 5.43 9.75
CA LEU A 133 -3.27 6.79 9.65
C LEU A 133 -3.95 7.21 10.95
N ASP A 134 -4.16 8.52 11.11
CA ASP A 134 -4.95 9.10 12.20
C ASP A 134 -6.45 8.76 12.15
N SER A 135 -6.97 8.39 10.98
CA SER A 135 -8.38 8.12 10.70
C SER A 135 -8.52 7.22 9.47
N GLU A 136 -9.75 6.94 9.02
CA GLU A 136 -9.94 6.21 7.76
C GLU A 136 -9.31 6.98 6.57
N PRO A 137 -8.86 6.29 5.50
CA PRO A 137 -8.19 6.93 4.37
C PRO A 137 -9.06 7.99 3.67
N ILE A 138 -8.60 9.23 3.70
CA ILE A 138 -9.22 10.39 3.06
C ILE A 138 -8.29 10.86 1.94
N GLY A 139 -8.73 10.68 0.69
CA GLY A 139 -8.01 11.17 -0.48
C GLY A 139 -8.15 12.68 -0.66
N VAL A 140 -7.07 13.37 -1.01
CA VAL A 140 -7.17 14.77 -1.48
C VAL A 140 -7.83 14.79 -2.86
N PRO A 141 -8.94 15.54 -3.07
CA PRO A 141 -9.63 15.55 -4.35
C PRO A 141 -8.72 16.12 -5.47
N TYR A 142 -8.76 15.48 -6.63
CA TYR A 142 -8.10 15.98 -7.82
C TYR A 142 -8.84 17.22 -8.33
N HIS A 143 -8.34 18.42 -8.05
CA HIS A 143 -8.91 19.64 -8.61
C HIS A 143 -8.57 19.72 -10.11
N SER A 144 -9.54 19.41 -10.98
CA SER A 144 -9.44 19.76 -12.39
C SER A 144 -9.35 21.30 -12.52
N ASN A 145 -8.58 21.78 -13.50
CA ASN A 145 -8.22 23.19 -13.66
C ASN A 145 -9.41 24.16 -13.83
N GLU A 146 -10.66 23.70 -13.93
CA GLU A 146 -11.85 24.56 -14.02
C GLU A 146 -12.26 25.22 -12.70
N SER A 147 -11.80 24.72 -11.54
CA SER A 147 -12.22 25.25 -10.23
C SER A 147 -11.28 26.30 -9.62
N ARG A 148 -10.28 26.80 -10.37
CA ARG A 148 -9.30 27.79 -9.87
C ARG A 148 -9.89 29.17 -9.54
N ARG A 149 -11.17 29.42 -9.81
CA ARG A 149 -11.78 30.75 -9.62
C ARG A 149 -12.43 31.00 -8.25
N LEU A 150 -12.65 29.98 -7.41
CA LEU A 150 -13.43 30.18 -6.17
C LEU A 150 -12.69 29.98 -4.83
N VAL A 151 -11.48 29.42 -4.81
CA VAL A 151 -10.80 29.06 -3.52
C VAL A 151 -9.77 30.10 -3.06
N MET A 152 -9.67 31.27 -3.73
CA MET A 152 -8.76 32.34 -3.32
C MET A 152 -9.28 33.24 -2.18
N LEU A 153 -10.35 32.85 -1.46
CA LEU A 153 -10.97 33.73 -0.45
C LEU A 153 -11.32 33.09 0.91
N SER A 154 -10.86 31.89 1.23
CA SER A 154 -10.95 31.41 2.62
C SER A 154 -9.56 31.04 3.16
N THR A 155 -8.93 32.04 3.78
CA THR A 155 -8.21 31.98 5.07
C THR A 155 -7.68 30.60 5.49
N SER A 156 -6.36 30.46 5.57
CA SER A 156 -5.58 30.53 6.83
C SER A 156 -5.45 29.17 7.53
N THR A 157 -4.18 28.80 7.74
CA THR A 157 -3.63 27.76 8.63
C THR A 157 -4.05 26.31 8.36
N ASN A 158 -3.15 25.50 7.80
CA ASN A 158 -3.24 24.04 7.88
C ASN A 158 -1.91 23.42 8.39
N PRO A 159 -1.88 22.72 9.55
CA PRO A 159 -0.66 22.44 10.32
C PRO A 159 -0.13 21.00 10.17
N TYR A 160 0.08 20.50 8.95
CA TYR A 160 0.57 19.13 8.76
C TYR A 160 2.04 19.12 8.29
N VAL A 161 2.94 19.36 9.24
CA VAL A 161 4.38 19.04 9.11
C VAL A 161 4.73 18.12 10.28
N MET A 162 4.66 16.81 10.04
CA MET A 162 5.37 15.84 10.87
C MET A 162 6.73 15.58 10.22
N LYS A 163 7.81 16.04 10.87
CA LYS A 163 9.14 15.48 10.68
C LYS A 163 9.35 14.44 11.78
N LYS A 164 9.27 13.15 11.43
CA LYS A 164 9.89 12.09 12.22
C LYS A 164 11.06 11.51 11.43
N CYS A 165 12.16 12.25 11.51
CA CYS A 165 13.51 11.80 11.26
C CYS A 165 14.37 12.88 11.90
N SER A 166 14.65 12.78 13.21
CA SER A 166 15.72 13.61 13.76
C SER A 166 16.98 13.29 12.97
N ASP A 167 17.44 14.20 12.11
CA ASP A 167 18.71 14.12 11.36
C ASP A 167 18.62 13.56 9.93
N LEU A 168 17.99 14.32 9.02
CA LEU A 168 18.46 14.38 7.63
C LEU A 168 19.43 15.56 7.50
N GLN A 169 20.72 15.28 7.70
CA GLN A 169 21.82 16.04 7.10
C GLN A 169 22.60 15.11 6.16
N PRO A 170 23.22 15.68 5.09
CA PRO A 170 23.66 14.97 3.90
C PRO A 170 24.74 13.91 4.13
#